data_AF-A0A7C7Z2M8-F1
#
_entry.id   AF-A0A7C7Z2M8-F1
#
_cell.length_a   1.000
_cell.length_b   1.000
_cell.length_c   1.000
_cell.angle_alpha   90.00
_cell.angle_beta   90.00
_cell.angle_gamma   90.00
#
_symmetry.space_group_name_H-M   'P 1'
#
loop_
_entity.id
_entity.type
_entity.pdbx_description
1 polymer ?
#
loop_
_entity_poly.entity_id
_entity_poly.type
_entity_poly.pdbx_seq_one_letter_code
_entity_poly.pdbx_strand_id
1 'polypeptide(L)'
;MGEYLLEVCSGRAAWQVQPASPSQFEMSKVAEKIISSGWECTLKNRLCYTFSGPVNLTLFPSGKLLIKTADQQIADEIAQKHVETWLR
;
A
#
# COMPACT_ATOMS: atom_id res chain seq x y z
N MET A 1 7.77 -8.26 -13.83
CA MET A 1 7.81 -7.10 -12.91
C MET A 1 6.51 -6.34 -13.09
N GLY A 2 5.81 -6.04 -12.00
CA GLY A 2 4.63 -5.16 -12.06
C GLY A 2 5.07 -3.70 -12.19
N GLU A 3 4.46 -2.93 -13.09
CA GLU A 3 4.77 -1.51 -13.25
C GLU A 3 4.01 -0.67 -12.21
N TYR A 4 4.72 0.24 -11.52
CA TYR A 4 4.14 1.21 -10.59
C TYR A 4 4.93 2.53 -10.61
N LEU A 5 4.25 3.61 -10.24
CA LEU A 5 4.87 4.90 -9.97
C LEU A 5 4.95 5.10 -8.46
N LEU A 6 6.15 5.43 -7.97
CA LEU A 6 6.40 5.75 -6.57
C LEU A 6 6.68 7.26 -6.44
N GLU A 7 5.79 7.99 -5.78
CA GLU A 7 5.89 9.45 -5.64
C GLU A 7 6.00 9.86 -4.16
N VAL A 8 6.89 10.80 -3.85
CA VAL A 8 7.00 11.38 -2.50
C VAL A 8 5.86 12.39 -2.28
N CYS A 9 5.07 12.21 -1.22
CA CYS A 9 4.11 13.23 -0.82
C CYS A 9 4.82 14.42 -0.15
N SER A 10 4.33 15.64 -0.39
CA SER A 10 4.88 16.90 0.15
C SER A 10 5.15 16.78 1.66
N GLY A 11 6.42 16.71 2.06
CA GLY A 11 6.85 16.49 3.44
C GLY A 11 7.94 15.42 3.65
N ARG A 12 8.30 14.62 2.64
CA ARG A 12 9.35 13.56 2.70
C ARG A 12 9.13 12.47 3.75
N ALA A 13 7.91 12.31 4.26
CA ALA A 13 7.57 11.28 5.27
C ALA A 13 6.49 10.31 4.79
N ALA A 14 6.14 10.35 3.51
CA ALA A 14 5.23 9.39 2.91
C ALA A 14 5.47 9.22 1.41
N TRP A 15 5.20 8.01 0.94
CA TRP A 15 5.34 7.60 -0.45
C TRP A 15 4.02 7.03 -0.95
N GLN A 16 3.65 7.40 -2.17
CA GLN A 16 2.45 6.92 -2.82
C GLN A 16 2.82 5.95 -3.93
N VAL A 17 2.28 4.74 -3.85
CA VAL A 17 2.38 3.71 -4.89
C VAL A 17 1.13 3.79 -5.75
N GLN A 18 1.31 4.06 -7.04
CA GLN A 18 0.27 4.02 -8.06
C GLN A 18 0.50 2.82 -8.98
N PRO A 19 -0.35 1.77 -8.92
CA PRO A 19 -0.29 0.66 -9.86
C PRO A 19 -0.60 1.14 -11.29
N ALA A 20 0.10 0.60 -12.29
CA ALA A 20 0.00 1.02 -13.70
C ALA A 20 -1.35 0.68 -14.37
N SER A 21 -2.24 -0.06 -13.72
CA SER A 21 -3.61 -0.30 -14.19
C SER A 21 -4.55 -0.67 -13.04
N PRO A 22 -5.84 -0.33 -13.12
CA PRO A 22 -6.83 -0.85 -12.21
C PRO A 22 -7.11 -2.31 -12.59
N SER A 23 -6.27 -3.24 -12.15
CA SER A 23 -6.66 -4.64 -12.08
C SER A 23 -7.89 -4.72 -11.18
N GLN A 24 -8.95 -5.40 -11.61
CA GLN A 24 -10.15 -5.57 -10.79
C GLN A 24 -9.74 -6.35 -9.53
N PHE A 25 -9.68 -5.68 -8.38
CA PHE A 25 -9.20 -6.28 -7.14
C PHE A 25 -10.23 -6.10 -6.02
N GLU A 26 -10.23 -7.04 -5.09
CA GLU A 26 -11.06 -7.00 -3.89
C GLU A 26 -10.25 -6.42 -2.73
N MET A 27 -10.64 -5.23 -2.23
CA MET A 27 -9.93 -4.57 -1.12
C MET A 27 -9.79 -5.46 0.11
N SER A 28 -10.79 -6.30 0.40
CA SER A 28 -10.75 -7.27 1.50
C SER A 28 -9.63 -8.28 1.34
N LYS A 29 -9.45 -8.85 0.15
CA LYS A 29 -8.37 -9.82 -0.14
C LYS A 29 -6.99 -9.18 -0.03
N VAL A 30 -6.83 -7.96 -0.53
CA VAL A 30 -5.57 -7.21 -0.39
C VAL A 30 -5.28 -6.95 1.09
N ALA A 31 -6.29 -6.55 1.86
CA ALA A 31 -6.18 -6.30 3.29
C ALA A 31 -5.77 -7.56 4.07
N GLU A 32 -6.35 -8.72 3.75
CA GLU A 32 -5.98 -10.00 4.37
C GLU A 32 -4.49 -10.30 4.16
N LYS A 33 -3.96 -10.10 2.95
CA LYS A 33 -2.53 -10.33 2.67
C LYS A 33 -1.61 -9.34 3.38
N ILE A 34 -2.04 -8.08 3.51
CA ILE A 34 -1.33 -7.07 4.30
C ILE A 34 -1.29 -7.51 5.77
N ILE A 35 -2.41 -7.99 6.31
CA ILE A 35 -2.50 -8.48 7.68
C ILE A 35 -1.61 -9.71 7.90
N SER A 36 -1.67 -10.69 7.00
CA SER A 36 -0.77 -11.87 7.02
C SER A 36 0.71 -11.50 6.88
N SER A 37 1.03 -10.30 6.40
CA SER A 37 2.40 -9.78 6.32
C SER A 37 2.89 -9.11 7.60
N GLY A 38 2.08 -9.07 8.67
CA GLY A 38 2.46 -8.53 9.98
C GLY A 38 1.90 -7.15 10.31
N TRP A 39 0.91 -6.67 9.54
CA TRP A 39 0.20 -5.44 9.85
C TRP A 39 -1.14 -5.71 10.54
N GLU A 40 -1.59 -4.76 11.34
CA GLU A 40 -2.94 -4.77 11.92
C GLU A 40 -3.82 -3.75 11.18
N CYS A 41 -5.04 -4.14 10.81
CA CYS A 41 -6.00 -3.23 10.20
C CYS A 41 -6.67 -2.36 11.28
N THR A 42 -6.42 -1.06 11.24
CA THR A 42 -6.92 -0.10 12.26
C THR A 42 -8.17 0.65 11.83
N LEU A 43 -8.42 0.78 10.52
CA LEU A 43 -9.64 1.37 9.97
C LEU A 43 -10.04 0.59 8.72
N LYS A 44 -11.34 0.34 8.59
CA LYS A 44 -11.94 -0.28 7.41
C LYS A 44 -13.22 0.45 7.04
N ASN A 45 -13.22 1.18 5.93
CA ASN A 45 -14.41 1.83 5.39
C ASN A 45 -14.37 1.89 3.86
N ARG A 46 -15.39 2.49 3.23
CA ARG A 46 -15.49 2.56 1.76
C ARG A 46 -14.43 3.47 1.10
N LEU A 47 -13.82 4.37 1.85
CA LEU A 47 -12.85 5.35 1.33
C LEU A 47 -11.42 4.81 1.36
N CYS A 48 -11.05 4.11 2.42
CA CYS A 48 -9.73 3.51 2.56
C CYS A 48 -9.69 2.50 3.72
N TYR A 49 -8.68 1.65 3.69
CA TYR A 49 -8.29 0.82 4.83
C TYR A 49 -6.95 1.32 5.34
N THR A 50 -6.80 1.47 6.65
CA THR A 50 -5.53 1.87 7.27
C THR A 50 -4.95 0.72 8.08
N PHE A 51 -3.62 0.66 8.12
CA PHE A 51 -2.90 -0.38 8.82
C PHE A 51 -1.77 0.19 9.67
N SER A 52 -1.54 -0.43 10.83
CA SER A 52 -0.43 -0.16 11.74
C SER A 52 0.52 -1.36 11.78
N GLY A 53 1.83 -1.12 11.85
CA GLY A 53 2.86 -2.15 11.77
C GLY A 53 4.25 -1.50 11.72
N PRO A 54 5.23 -2.10 11.03
CA PRO A 54 6.57 -1.51 10.84
C PRO A 54 6.53 -0.07 10.30
N VAL A 55 5.57 0.20 9.41
CA VAL A 55 5.20 1.55 8.96
C VAL A 55 3.68 1.63 8.83
N ASN A 56 3.11 2.83 8.93
CA ASN A 56 1.67 2.98 8.73
C ASN A 56 1.33 2.97 7.24
N LEU A 57 0.28 2.21 6.87
CA LEU A 57 -0.18 2.07 5.49
C LEU A 57 -1.60 2.60 5.32
N THR A 58 -1.94 3.06 4.12
CA THR A 58 -3.32 3.36 3.72
C THR A 58 -3.59 2.83 2.32
N LEU A 59 -4.50 1.87 2.21
CA LEU A 59 -4.95 1.27 0.95
C LEU A 59 -6.23 1.96 0.48
N PHE A 60 -6.22 2.42 -0.77
CA PHE A 60 -7.38 3.04 -1.41
C PHE A 60 -8.11 2.07 -2.34
N PRO A 61 -9.42 2.29 -2.60
CA PRO A 61 -10.21 1.50 -3.57
C PRO A 61 -9.65 1.49 -4.99
N SER A 62 -8.82 2.47 -5.34
CA SER A 62 -8.12 2.54 -6.63
C SER A 62 -6.89 1.64 -6.71
N GLY A 63 -6.52 0.95 -5.63
CA GLY A 63 -5.31 0.14 -5.54
C GLY A 63 -4.08 0.94 -5.13
N LYS A 64 -4.21 2.27 -5.01
CA LYS A 64 -3.15 3.11 -4.48
C LYS A 64 -2.81 2.72 -3.05
N LEU A 65 -1.53 2.75 -2.72
CA LEU A 65 -1.03 2.55 -1.36
C LEU A 65 -0.25 3.78 -0.93
N LEU A 66 -0.60 4.34 0.23
CA LEU A 66 0.23 5.34 0.91
C LEU A 66 1.07 4.64 1.99
N ILE A 67 2.37 4.86 1.96
CA ILE A 67 3.35 4.29 2.88
C ILE A 67 3.93 5.44 3.70
N LYS A 68 3.66 5.49 5.02
CA LYS A 68 4.15 6.57 5.89
C LYS A 68 5.53 6.22 6.44
N THR A 69 6.56 6.53 5.66
CA THR A 69 7.97 6.41 6.04
C THR A 69 8.80 7.50 5.35
N ALA A 70 9.89 7.92 6.00
CA ALA A 70 10.92 8.76 5.37
C ALA A 70 12.00 7.94 4.67
N ASP A 71 12.08 6.64 4.97
CA ASP A 71 13.07 5.73 4.39
C ASP A 71 12.59 5.24 3.00
N GLN A 72 13.32 5.63 1.96
CA GLN A 72 13.03 5.25 0.59
C GLN A 72 13.15 3.74 0.37
N GLN A 73 14.14 3.08 0.98
CA GLN A 73 14.36 1.66 0.78
C GLN A 73 13.18 0.86 1.34
N ILE A 74 12.70 1.22 2.52
CA ILE A 74 11.48 0.61 3.11
C ILE A 74 10.27 0.87 2.20
N ALA A 75 10.15 2.08 1.64
CA ALA A 75 9.05 2.39 0.73
C ALA A 75 9.08 1.56 -0.55
N ASP A 76 10.26 1.38 -1.15
CA ASP A 76 10.47 0.58 -2.36
C ASP A 76 10.14 -0.90 -2.12
N GLU A 77 10.63 -1.50 -1.03
CA GLU A 77 10.36 -2.89 -0.66
C GLU A 77 8.86 -3.16 -0.49
N ILE A 78 8.15 -2.25 0.20
CA ILE A 78 6.71 -2.35 0.40
C ILE A 78 5.96 -2.12 -0.92
N ALA A 79 6.40 -1.18 -1.75
CA ALA A 79 5.79 -0.91 -3.05
C ALA A 79 5.86 -2.14 -3.97
N GLN A 80 7.01 -2.80 -4.05
CA GLN A 80 7.19 -4.05 -4.80
C GLN A 80 6.27 -5.14 -4.25
N LYS A 81 6.26 -5.37 -2.93
CA LYS A 81 5.39 -6.36 -2.31
C LYS A 81 3.91 -6.11 -2.60
N HIS A 82 3.49 -4.84 -2.60
CA HIS A 82 2.13 -4.44 -2.91
C HIS A 82 1.74 -4.83 -4.34
N VAL A 83 2.54 -4.47 -5.34
CA VAL A 83 2.21 -4.70 -6.76
C VAL A 83 2.43 -6.14 -7.21
N GLU A 84 3.37 -6.86 -6.60
CA GLU A 84 3.71 -8.23 -7.01
C GLU A 84 2.96 -9.29 -6.22
N THR A 85 2.54 -9.00 -4.98
CA THR A 85 1.90 -9.98 -4.09
C THR A 85 0.50 -9.56 -3.66
N TRP A 86 0.34 -8.36 -3.10
CA TRP A 86 -0.92 -7.99 -2.46
C TRP A 86 -2.05 -7.75 -3.46
N LEU A 87 -1.77 -7.06 -4.57
CA LEU A 87 -2.76 -6.74 -5.62
C LEU A 87 -3.13 -7.90 -6.56
N ARG A 88 -2.43 -9.05 -6.52
CA ARG A 88 -2.67 -10.20 -7.41
C ARG A 88 -3.58 -11.26 -6.81
#